data_AF-A0A2Z5IQR8-F1
#
_entry.id   AF-A0A2Z5IQR8-F1
#
_cell.length_a   1.000
_cell.length_b   1.000
_cell.length_c   1.000
_cell.angle_alpha   90.00
_cell.angle_beta   90.00
_cell.angle_gamma   90.00
#
_symmetry.space_group_name_H-M   'P 1'
#
loop_
_entity.id
_entity.type
_entity.pdbx_description
1 polymer ?
#
loop_
_entity_poly.entity_id
_entity_poly.type
_entity_poly.pdbx_seq_one_letter_code
_entity_poly.pdbx_strand_id
1 'polypeptide(L)'
;MSRKEINIFTEDRRIITDDGDEIYVLFDLEENGDYYLILTDGEALFFVKEHNGKITEIDDEGEIDILVDLLFKFAKDNLVLDRDQKSDLLAKLIGDDSEKSI
;
A
#
# COMPACT_ATOMS: atom_id res chain seq x y z
N MET A 1 -0.79 -2.50 -22.21
CA MET A 1 -0.10 -3.59 -21.47
C MET A 1 -1.11 -4.12 -20.47
N SER A 2 -1.18 -5.43 -20.26
CA SER A 2 -2.04 -5.99 -19.21
C SER A 2 -1.38 -5.75 -17.85
N ARG A 3 -2.12 -5.19 -16.88
CA ARG A 3 -1.64 -5.05 -15.51
C ARG A 3 -1.37 -6.43 -14.92
N LYS A 4 -0.37 -6.54 -14.03
CA LYS A 4 -0.11 -7.77 -13.29
C LYS A 4 -1.06 -7.86 -12.10
N GLU A 5 -1.80 -8.96 -11.98
CA GLU A 5 -2.68 -9.20 -10.82
C GLU A 5 -1.86 -9.50 -9.57
N ILE A 6 -2.21 -8.86 -8.46
CA ILE A 6 -1.59 -9.05 -7.15
C ILE A 6 -2.71 -9.29 -6.13
N ASN A 7 -2.63 -10.41 -5.42
CA ASN A 7 -3.43 -10.65 -4.23
C ASN A 7 -2.59 -10.34 -2.99
N ILE A 8 -2.99 -9.33 -2.22
CA ILE A 8 -2.29 -8.96 -0.98
C ILE A 8 -2.89 -9.61 0.26
N PHE A 9 -4.13 -10.09 0.20
CA PHE A 9 -4.83 -10.75 1.30
C PHE A 9 -4.35 -12.20 1.45
N THR A 10 -3.09 -12.33 1.85
CA THR A 10 -2.35 -13.59 1.98
C THR A 10 -1.60 -13.61 3.30
N GLU A 11 -1.38 -14.79 3.87
CA GLU A 11 -0.73 -14.91 5.19
C GLU A 11 0.70 -14.34 5.19
N ASP A 12 1.44 -14.50 4.08
CA ASP A 12 2.81 -13.99 3.95
C ASP A 12 2.90 -12.46 4.01
N ARG A 13 1.79 -11.76 3.71
CA ARG A 13 1.70 -10.29 3.72
C ARG A 13 0.93 -9.75 4.92
N ARG A 14 0.41 -10.62 5.79
CA ARG A 14 -0.44 -10.24 6.91
C ARG A 14 0.41 -9.91 8.13
N ILE A 15 0.14 -8.74 8.69
CA ILE A 15 0.61 -8.26 9.99
C ILE A 15 -0.59 -8.27 10.91
N ILE A 16 -0.42 -8.84 12.11
CA ILE A 16 -1.44 -8.81 13.17
C ILE A 16 -0.99 -7.76 14.19
N THR A 17 -1.82 -6.75 14.42
CA THR A 17 -1.54 -5.73 15.44
C THR A 17 -1.74 -6.30 16.85
N ASP A 18 -1.27 -5.59 17.87
CA ASP A 18 -1.47 -5.99 19.27
C ASP A 18 -2.97 -6.08 19.65
N ASP A 19 -3.83 -5.32 18.97
CA ASP A 19 -5.29 -5.34 19.14
C ASP A 19 -5.98 -6.49 18.37
N GLY A 20 -5.22 -7.25 17.58
CA GLY A 20 -5.72 -8.37 16.78
C GLY A 20 -6.25 -7.99 15.39
N ASP A 21 -6.04 -6.74 14.96
CA ASP A 21 -6.43 -6.30 13.63
C ASP A 21 -5.50 -6.87 12.56
N GLU A 22 -6.07 -7.19 11.39
CA GLU A 22 -5.31 -7.68 10.24
C GLU A 22 -4.98 -6.53 9.30
N ILE A 23 -3.68 -6.26 9.17
CA ILE A 23 -3.14 -5.27 8.24
C ILE A 23 -2.27 -6.01 7.21
N TYR A 24 -2.33 -5.59 5.95
CA TYR A 24 -1.66 -6.26 4.83
C TYR A 24 -0.64 -5.34 4.17
N VAL A 25 0.53 -5.90 3.83
CA VAL A 25 1.60 -5.18 3.13
C VAL A 25 1.29 -5.09 1.63
N LEU A 26 1.11 -3.86 1.12
CA LEU A 26 0.98 -3.57 -0.31
C LEU A 26 2.34 -3.66 -0.99
N PHE A 27 3.28 -2.85 -0.51
CA PHE A 27 4.67 -2.90 -0.92
C PHE A 27 5.58 -2.40 0.20
N ASP A 28 6.83 -2.85 0.14
CA ASP A 28 7.94 -2.48 1.01
C ASP A 28 9.13 -1.96 0.18
N LEU A 29 9.90 -1.04 0.76
CA LEU A 29 11.09 -0.45 0.16
C LEU A 29 12.16 -0.24 1.24
N GLU A 30 13.38 -0.67 0.96
CA GLU A 30 14.55 -0.36 1.78
C GLU A 30 15.36 0.75 1.11
N GLU A 31 15.51 1.89 1.78
CA GLU A 31 16.30 3.03 1.30
C GLU A 31 17.18 3.57 2.45
N ASN A 32 18.49 3.66 2.22
CA ASN A 32 19.48 4.18 3.18
C ASN A 32 19.44 3.56 4.59
N GLY A 33 18.95 2.33 4.71
CA GLY A 33 18.82 1.61 5.98
C GLY A 33 17.49 1.82 6.71
N ASP A 34 16.59 2.63 6.14
CA ASP A 34 15.21 2.76 6.59
C ASP A 34 14.31 1.84 5.74
N TYR A 35 13.37 1.14 6.40
CA TYR A 35 12.39 0.28 5.76
C TYR A 35 11.04 0.98 5.70
N TYR A 36 10.61 1.36 4.51
CA TYR A 36 9.31 1.97 4.26
C TYR A 36 8.29 0.92 3.88
N LEU A 37 7.08 1.05 4.41
CA LEU A 37 5.98 0.13 4.20
C LEU A 37 4.71 0.92 3.88
N ILE A 38 4.00 0.49 2.84
CA ILE A 38 2.61 0.88 2.64
C ILE A 38 1.73 -0.30 3.03
N LEU A 39 0.84 -0.04 3.97
CA LEU A 39 -0.06 -1.03 4.54
C LEU A 39 -1.52 -0.70 4.25
N THR A 40 -2.38 -1.70 4.33
CA THR A 40 -3.84 -1.53 4.21
C THR A 40 -4.61 -2.59 4.98
N ASP A 41 -5.76 -2.22 5.53
CA ASP A 41 -6.77 -3.13 6.07
C ASP A 41 -7.85 -3.51 5.02
N GLY A 42 -7.80 -2.87 3.84
CA GLY A 42 -8.79 -2.94 2.77
C GLY A 42 -9.74 -1.73 2.70
N GLU A 43 -9.66 -0.83 3.67
CA GLU A 43 -10.49 0.38 3.77
C GLU A 43 -9.64 1.67 3.75
N ALA A 44 -8.45 1.64 4.32
CA ALA A 44 -7.50 2.75 4.36
C ALA A 44 -6.08 2.34 3.97
N LEU A 45 -5.25 3.35 3.69
CA LEU A 45 -3.81 3.20 3.49
C LEU A 45 -3.07 3.77 4.70
N PHE A 46 -2.02 3.07 5.12
CA PHE A 46 -1.13 3.52 6.18
C PHE A 46 0.29 3.60 5.64
N PHE A 47 0.93 4.74 5.81
CA PHE A 47 2.32 4.98 5.44
C PHE A 47 3.17 4.90 6.69
N VAL A 48 4.00 3.87 6.78
CA VAL A 48 4.79 3.61 7.98
C VAL A 48 6.24 3.34 7.61
N LYS A 49 7.14 3.60 8.55
CA LYS A 49 8.54 3.21 8.46
C LYS A 49 8.94 2.35 9.65
N GLU A 50 9.77 1.37 9.38
CA GLU A 50 10.40 0.51 10.35
C GLU A 50 11.82 1.02 10.61
N HIS A 51 12.10 1.32 11.88
CA HIS A 51 13.42 1.70 12.34
C HIS A 51 13.75 1.00 13.68
N ASN A 52 14.77 0.14 13.70
CA ASN A 52 15.20 -0.64 14.87
C ASN A 52 14.13 -1.57 15.47
N GLY A 53 13.41 -2.28 14.62
CA GLY A 53 12.32 -3.20 14.98
C GLY A 53 11.03 -2.49 15.40
N LYS A 54 10.88 -1.19 15.13
CA LYS A 54 9.70 -0.40 15.49
C LYS A 54 9.07 0.21 14.26
N ILE A 55 7.80 -0.12 14.05
CA ILE A 55 6.96 0.50 13.02
C ILE A 55 6.41 1.81 13.58
N THR A 56 6.58 2.89 12.84
CA THR A 56 6.11 4.23 13.19
C THR A 56 5.42 4.83 11.99
N GLU A 57 4.31 5.54 12.20
CA GLU A 57 3.66 6.31 11.13
C GLU A 57 4.60 7.40 10.61
N ILE A 58 4.53 7.66 9.30
CA ILE A 58 5.32 8.70 8.65
C ILE A 58 4.51 10.00 8.72
N ASP A 59 5.04 10.99 9.45
CA ASP A 59 4.44 12.32 9.54
C ASP A 59 5.08 13.35 8.58
N ASP A 60 6.20 12.99 7.94
CA ASP A 60 6.90 13.87 7.02
C ASP A 60 6.21 13.89 5.65
N GLU A 61 5.67 15.05 5.26
CA GLU A 61 4.94 15.22 4.00
C GLU A 61 5.81 14.90 2.77
N GLY A 62 7.12 15.16 2.82
CA GLY A 62 8.03 14.86 1.72
C GLY A 62 8.26 13.36 1.54
N GLU A 63 8.41 12.61 2.64
CA GLU A 63 8.45 11.15 2.61
C GLU A 63 7.12 10.57 2.08
N ILE A 64 5.98 11.10 2.54
CA ILE A 64 4.65 10.67 2.07
C ILE A 64 4.48 10.92 0.56
N ASP A 65 4.82 12.10 0.06
CA ASP A 65 4.69 12.45 -1.36
C ASP A 65 5.47 11.45 -2.25
N ILE A 66 6.68 11.08 -1.84
CA ILE A 66 7.51 10.09 -2.55
C ILE A 66 6.82 8.71 -2.55
N LEU A 67 6.30 8.27 -1.40
CA LEU A 67 5.62 6.97 -1.29
C LEU A 67 4.32 6.94 -2.08
N VAL A 68 3.60 8.05 -2.13
CA VAL A 68 2.38 8.21 -2.94
C VAL A 68 2.72 8.10 -4.43
N ASP A 69 3.77 8.77 -4.91
CA ASP A 69 4.22 8.65 -6.30
C ASP A 69 4.59 7.20 -6.68
N LEU A 70 5.27 6.49 -5.77
CA LEU A 70 5.59 5.08 -5.94
C LEU A 70 4.33 4.20 -5.96
N LEU A 71 3.36 4.49 -5.10
CA LEU A 71 2.08 3.79 -5.05
C LEU A 71 1.29 3.98 -6.35
N PHE A 72 1.22 5.19 -6.91
CA PHE A 72 0.57 5.45 -8.18
C PHE A 72 1.25 4.71 -9.34
N LYS A 73 2.59 4.68 -9.35
CA LYS A 73 3.34 3.89 -10.32
C LYS A 73 3.04 2.40 -10.18
N PHE A 74 2.99 1.90 -8.94
CA PHE A 74 2.64 0.52 -8.65
C PHE A 74 1.22 0.18 -9.11
N ALA A 75 0.23 1.03 -8.86
CA ALA A 75 -1.17 0.88 -9.31
C ALA A 75 -1.31 0.90 -10.83
N LYS A 76 -0.46 1.66 -11.54
CA LYS A 76 -0.47 1.69 -13.01
C LYS A 76 -0.05 0.36 -13.62
N ASP A 77 0.94 -0.29 -13.02
CA ASP A 77 1.55 -1.52 -13.53
C ASP A 77 0.86 -2.79 -12.98
N ASN A 78 0.14 -2.68 -11.86
CA ASN A 78 -0.45 -3.81 -11.14
C ASN A 78 -1.95 -3.61 -10.86
N LEU A 79 -2.70 -4.69 -10.91
CA LEU A 79 -4.10 -4.77 -10.47
C LEU A 79 -4.10 -5.44 -9.09
N VAL A 80 -4.22 -4.64 -8.03
CA VAL A 80 -4.31 -5.19 -6.67
C VAL A 80 -5.76 -5.59 -6.42
N LEU A 81 -5.98 -6.88 -6.21
CA LEU A 81 -7.32 -7.42 -6.02
C LEU A 81 -7.82 -7.10 -4.60
N ASP A 82 -9.05 -6.59 -4.49
CA ASP A 82 -9.78 -6.48 -3.23
C ASP A 82 -10.15 -7.88 -2.71
N ARG A 83 -10.73 -7.97 -1.51
CA ARG A 83 -11.14 -9.22 -0.85
C ARG A 83 -12.11 -10.07 -1.67
N ASP A 84 -12.84 -9.47 -2.61
CA ASP A 84 -13.72 -10.16 -3.54
C ASP A 84 -13.00 -10.86 -4.70
N GLN A 85 -11.66 -10.70 -4.78
CA GLN A 85 -10.76 -11.18 -5.83
C GLN A 85 -11.12 -10.71 -7.24
N LYS A 86 -11.83 -9.57 -7.35
CA LYS A 86 -12.33 -9.04 -8.63
C LYS A 86 -12.13 -7.53 -8.74
N SER A 87 -12.41 -6.80 -7.66
CA SER A 87 -12.34 -5.35 -7.62
C SER A 87 -10.89 -4.87 -7.52
N ASP A 88 -10.60 -3.70 -8.08
CA ASP A 88 -9.29 -3.04 -7.94
C ASP A 88 -9.26 -2.27 -6.61
N LEU A 89 -8.53 -2.80 -5.65
CA LEU A 89 -8.38 -2.22 -4.32
C LEU A 89 -7.72 -0.84 -4.38
N LEU A 90 -6.69 -0.67 -5.22
CA LEU A 90 -5.99 0.62 -5.28
C LEU A 90 -6.89 1.66 -5.94
N ALA A 91 -7.60 1.33 -7.03
CA ALA A 91 -8.56 2.27 -7.63
C ALA A 91 -9.63 2.74 -6.62
N LYS A 92 -10.04 1.89 -5.68
CA LYS A 92 -10.95 2.23 -4.57
C LYS A 92 -10.30 3.17 -3.54
N LEU A 93 -9.04 2.92 -3.16
CA LEU A 93 -8.37 3.64 -2.06
C LEU A 93 -7.77 4.99 -2.48
N ILE A 94 -7.12 5.06 -3.64
CA ILE A 94 -6.45 6.29 -4.13
C ILE A 94 -7.26 7.04 -5.20
N GLY A 95 -8.36 6.44 -5.67
CA GLY A 95 -9.13 6.95 -6.79
C GLY A 95 -8.49 6.59 -8.14
N ASP A 96 -9.33 6.41 -9.16
CA ASP A 96 -8.86 6.24 -10.52
C ASP A 96 -8.72 7.64 -11.15
N ASP A 97 -7.48 8.09 -11.40
CA ASP A 97 -7.22 9.40 -12.03
C ASP A 97 -7.76 9.48 -13.49
N SER A 98 -8.38 8.41 -14.00
CA SER A 98 -9.01 8.38 -15.33
C SER A 98 -10.22 9.32 -15.48
N GLU A 99 -10.69 10.01 -14.43
CA GLU A 99 -11.82 10.97 -14.51
C GLU A 99 -11.47 12.44 -14.17
N LYS A 100 -10.24 12.89 -14.43
CA LYS A 100 -9.96 14.34 -14.57
C LYS A 100 -9.62 14.72 -16.01
N SER A 101 -10.63 14.65 -16.86
CA SER A 101 -10.69 15.41 -18.12
C SER A 101 -12.05 16.10 -18.20
N ILE A 102 -12.13 17.31 -17.63
CA ILE A 102 -13.22 18.27 -17.87
C ILE A 102 -12.58 19.62 -18.18
#